data_AF-A0A1R4GZ81-F1
#
_entry.id   AF-A0A1R4GZ81-F1
#
_cell.length_a   1.000
_cell.length_b   1.000
_cell.length_c   1.000
_cell.angle_alpha   90.00
_cell.angle_beta   90.00
_cell.angle_gamma   90.00
#
_symmetry.space_group_name_H-M   'P 1'
#
loop_
_entity.id
_entity.type
_entity.pdbx_description
1 polymer ?
#
loop_
_entity_poly.entity_id
_entity_poly.type
_entity_poly.pdbx_seq_one_letter_code
_entity_poly.pdbx_strand_id
1 'polypeptide(L)' 'MNVAIRTHEPCLIEGIHQASKAIALNMLSKGIDIATISEVTGLAKSVEEMFFNR' A
#
# COMPACT_ATOMS: atom_id res chain seq x y z
N MET A 1 13.80 9.18 17.67
CA MET A 1 13.00 7.96 17.83
C MET A 1 13.07 7.22 16.50
N ASN A 2 13.88 6.17 16.40
CA ASN A 2 14.02 5.40 15.15
C ASN A 2 12.96 4.29 15.19
N VAL A 3 11.86 4.45 14.46
CA VAL A 3 10.80 3.44 14.39
C VAL A 3 11.33 2.29 13.55
N ALA A 4 11.89 1.28 14.21
CA ALA A 4 12.24 0.02 13.57
C ALA A 4 10.95 -0.76 13.30
N ILE A 5 10.45 -0.64 12.07
CA ILE A 5 9.32 -1.44 11.60
C ILE A 5 9.81 -2.89 11.51
N ARG A 6 9.24 -3.79 12.31
CA ARG A 6 9.54 -5.22 12.23
C ARG A 6 8.72 -5.81 11.10
N THR A 7 9.37 -6.01 9.96
CA THR A 7 8.79 -6.39 8.65
C THR A 7 8.29 -7.85 8.60
N HIS A 8 7.87 -8.44 9.72
CA HIS A 8 7.31 -9.80 9.75
C HIS A 8 6.13 -9.92 10.71
N GLU A 9 5.39 -8.83 10.88
CA GLU A 9 4.11 -8.84 11.61
C GLU A 9 2.97 -8.86 10.60
N PRO A 10 2.16 -9.94 10.53
CA PRO A 10 1.04 -10.07 9.58
C PRO A 10 0.05 -8.90 9.61
N CYS A 11 -0.10 -8.28 10.79
CA CYS A 11 -0.95 -7.10 10.98
C CYS A 11 -0.46 -5.86 10.23
N LEU A 12 0.84 -5.74 9.94
CA LEU A 12 1.39 -4.63 9.16
C LEU A 12 1.09 -4.78 7.68
N ILE A 13 1.22 -6.00 7.14
CA ILE A 13 0.87 -6.31 5.75
C ILE A 13 -0.63 -6.08 5.52
N GLU A 14 -1.45 -6.57 6.45
CA GLU A 14 -2.90 -6.38 6.40
C GLU A 14 -3.27 -4.88 6.50
N GLY A 15 -2.60 -4.12 7.36
CA GLY A 15 -2.76 -2.67 7.47
C GLY A 15 -2.40 -1.93 6.18
N ILE A 16 -1.32 -2.32 5.50
CA ILE A 16 -0.93 -1.74 4.20
C ILE A 16 -1.99 -2.05 3.15
N HIS A 17 -2.47 -3.28 3.05
CA HIS A 17 -3.51 -3.65 2.07
C HIS A 17 -4.81 -2.88 2.30
N GLN A 18 -5.24 -2.72 3.56
CA GLN A 18 -6.44 -1.94 3.89
C GLN A 18 -6.26 -0.45 3.55
N ALA A 19 -5.10 0.14 3.85
CA ALA A 19 -4.80 1.52 3.51
C ALA A 19 -4.78 1.74 1.99
N SER A 20 -4.12 0.85 1.23
CA SER A 20 -4.09 0.90 -0.24
C SER A 20 -5.51 0.81 -0.84
N LYS A 21 -6.37 -0.06 -0.29
CA LYS A 21 -7.77 -0.18 -0.72
C LYS A 21 -8.56 1.10 -0.45
N ALA A 22 -8.41 1.70 0.74
CA ALA A 22 -9.08 2.95 1.08
C ALA A 22 -8.65 4.11 0.18
N ILE A 23 -7.37 4.21 -0.14
CA ILE A 23 -6.82 5.20 -1.07
C ILE A 23 -7.42 5.01 -2.47
N ALA A 24 -7.40 3.79 -3.00
CA ALA A 24 -7.95 3.48 -4.31
C ALA A 24 -9.45 3.83 -4.41
N LEU A 25 -10.24 3.49 -3.38
CA LEU A 25 -11.67 3.84 -3.33
C LEU A 25 -11.91 5.36 -3.29
N ASN A 26 -11.09 6.12 -2.56
CA ASN A 26 -11.17 7.57 -2.53
C ASN A 26 -10.71 8.22 -3.86
N MET A 27 -9.79 7.61 -4.58
CA MET A 27 -9.39 8.07 -5.92
C MET A 27 -10.50 7.81 -6.94
N LEU A 28 -11.15 6.65 -6.88
CA LEU A 28 -12.33 6.33 -7.70
C LEU A 28 -13.48 7.30 -7.44
N SER A 29 -13.78 7.62 -6.18
CA SER A 29 -14.87 8.55 -5.84
C SER A 29 -14.62 9.98 -6.32
N LYS A 30 -13.35 10.34 -6.57
CA LYS A 30 -12.93 11.62 -7.16
C LYS A 30 -12.86 11.59 -8.69
N GLY A 31 -13.24 10.49 -9.32
CA GLY A 31 -13.20 10.33 -10.77
C GLY A 31 -11.80 10.17 -11.36
N ILE A 32 -10.81 9.79 -10.53
CA ILE A 32 -9.48 9.44 -11.03
C ILE A 32 -9.57 8.12 -11.79
N ASP A 33 -8.90 8.09 -12.95
CA ASP A 33 -8.89 6.94 -13.84
C ASP A 33 -8.25 5.71 -13.19
N ILE A 34 -8.74 4.53 -13.60
CA ILE A 34 -8.31 3.24 -13.06
C ILE A 34 -6.87 2.88 -13.40
N ALA A 35 -6.30 3.40 -14.50
CA ALA A 35 -4.89 3.21 -14.85
C ALA A 35 -3.98 3.94 -13.84
N THR A 36 -4.31 5.19 -13.50
CA THR A 36 -3.61 5.97 -12.47
C THR A 36 -3.72 5.30 -11.10
N ILE A 37 -4.90 4.75 -10.76
CA ILE A 37 -5.09 4.00 -9.52
C ILE A 37 -4.24 2.73 -9.52
N SER A 38 -4.21 2.00 -10.65
CA SER A 38 -3.43 0.78 -10.84
C SER A 38 -1.93 1.03 -10.61
N GLU A 39 -1.38 2.14 -11.13
CA GLU A 39 0.00 2.55 -10.87
C GLU A 39 0.30 2.78 -9.39
N VAL A 40 -0.61 3.46 -8.66
CA VAL A 40 -0.46 3.71 -7.22
C VAL A 40 -0.57 2.42 -6.39
N THR A 41 -1.51 1.52 -6.73
CA THR A 41 -1.57 0.20 -6.08
C THR A 41 -0.37 -0.68 -6.41
N GLY A 42 0.17 -0.60 -7.63
CA GLY A 42 1.40 -1.27 -8.03
C GLY A 42 2.60 -0.77 -7.23
N LEU A 43 2.70 0.55 -7.02
CA LEU A 43 3.72 1.16 -6.17
C LEU A 43 3.64 0.64 -4.72
N ALA A 44 2.44 0.48 -4.16
CA ALA A 44 2.28 -0.08 -2.82
C ALA A 44 2.83 -1.51 -2.72
N LYS A 45 2.62 -2.33 -3.75
CA LYS A 45 3.18 -3.69 -3.82
C LYS A 45 4.71 -3.69 -3.97
N SER A 46 5.27 -2.78 -4.78
CA SER A 46 6.73 -2.63 -4.88
C SER A 46 7.38 -2.17 -3.56
N VAL A 47 6.70 -1.31 -2.79
CA VAL A 47 7.12 -0.95 -1.43
C VAL A 47 7.05 -2.17 -0.51
N GLU A 48 5.97 -2.93 -0.53
CA GLU A 48 5.87 -4.18 0.22
C GLU A 48 7.04 -5.13 -0.12
N GLU A 49 7.33 -5.37 -1.40
CA GLU A 49 8.45 -6.20 -1.81
C GLU A 49 9.80 -5.66 -1.32
N MET A 50 10.02 -4.35 -1.35
CA MET A 50 11.28 -3.73 -0.93
C MET A 50 11.52 -3.82 0.58
N PHE A 51 10.45 -3.76 1.39
CA PHE A 51 10.55 -3.78 2.85
C PHE A 51 10.46 -5.19 3.43
N PHE A 52 9.74 -6.11 2.80
CA PHE A 52 9.42 -7.43 3.37
C PHE A 52 10.21 -8.60 2.75
N ASN A 53 10.90 -8.44 1.61
CA ASN A 53 11.78 -9.47 1.01
C ASN A 53 13.29 -9.27 1.31
N ARG A 54 13.66 -8.78 2.50
CA ARG A 54 15.06 -8.61 2.93
C ARG A 54 15.48 -9.58 4.03
#